data_AF-U6K197-F1
#
_entry.id   AF-U6K197-F1
#
_cell.length_a   1.000
_cell.length_b   1.000
_cell.length_c   1.000
_cell.angle_alpha   90.00
_cell.angle_beta   90.00
_cell.angle_gamma   90.00
#
_symmetry.space_group_name_H-M   'P 1'
#
loop_
_entity.id
_entity.type
_entity.pdbx_description
1 polymer ?
#
loop_
_entity_poly.entity_id
_entity_poly.type
_entity_poly.pdbx_seq_one_letter_code
_entity_poly.pdbx_strand_id
1 'polypeptide(L)'
;MALGLGHARQMAIGYEDGKNMRNFLDLVEIDFVERGLEARQWGEELKRYLTGDALDYWLYLRDTGVSLTDWEHLRQQLCARFCTITKERMKLMIAENVWRGDHNAYSARFAAIVVQGVSIAPDLLLGYYLANLPLEIYREITRGGTRKFADWQEAAAALATTEAPWRDSLEERRRFQRDLEDAKCRWAHGGREPGLQRARETDGMTLRNHAVTSAEEGGI
;
A
#
# COMPACT_ATOMS: atom_id res chain seq x y z
N MET A 1 31.24 -34.98 -24.62
CA MET A 1 30.45 -33.76 -24.85
C MET A 1 29.99 -33.25 -23.50
N ALA A 2 30.47 -32.09 -23.08
CA ALA A 2 30.17 -31.47 -21.79
C ALA A 2 28.83 -30.74 -21.88
N LEU A 3 27.87 -31.09 -21.02
CA LEU A 3 26.61 -30.36 -20.86
C LEU A 3 26.80 -29.33 -19.75
N GLY A 4 26.52 -28.07 -20.12
CA GLY A 4 26.83 -26.87 -19.36
C GLY A 4 26.26 -26.88 -17.96
N LEU A 5 27.15 -26.60 -17.00
CA LEU A 5 26.80 -26.14 -15.67
C LEU A 5 25.99 -24.85 -15.82
N GLY A 6 24.68 -24.95 -15.59
CA GLY A 6 23.83 -23.78 -15.43
C GLY A 6 24.44 -22.91 -14.34
N HIS A 7 24.86 -21.70 -14.71
CA HIS A 7 25.19 -20.67 -13.73
C HIS A 7 23.91 -20.40 -12.94
N ALA A 8 23.81 -20.98 -11.74
CA ALA A 8 22.90 -20.49 -10.72
C ALA A 8 23.23 -19.01 -10.54
N ARG A 9 22.26 -18.14 -10.86
CA ARG A 9 22.38 -16.71 -10.59
C ARG A 9 22.55 -16.60 -9.07
N GLN A 10 23.78 -16.34 -8.60
CA GLN A 10 23.98 -15.93 -7.22
C GLN A 10 23.09 -14.73 -6.96
N MET A 11 22.15 -14.86 -6.02
CA MET A 11 21.51 -13.67 -5.47
C MET A 11 22.60 -12.85 -4.79
N ALA A 12 22.70 -11.57 -5.14
CA ALA A 12 23.62 -10.66 -4.48
C ALA A 12 23.08 -10.35 -3.06
N ILE A 13 23.28 -11.30 -2.14
CA ILE A 13 22.98 -11.11 -0.73
C ILE A 13 24.07 -10.21 -0.15
N GLY A 14 23.64 -9.04 0.36
CA GLY A 14 24.54 -8.11 1.05
C GLY A 14 24.95 -8.62 2.43
N TYR A 15 25.92 -7.93 3.05
CA TYR A 15 26.31 -8.21 4.42
C TYR A 15 25.26 -7.68 5.40
N GLU A 16 24.90 -8.48 6.41
CA GLU A 16 23.89 -8.14 7.41
C GLU A 16 24.52 -7.94 8.80
N ASP A 17 24.13 -6.85 9.48
CA ASP A 17 24.63 -6.47 10.82
C ASP A 17 23.67 -6.81 11.96
N GLY A 18 22.47 -7.32 11.64
CA GLY A 18 21.45 -7.72 12.60
C GLY A 18 20.18 -6.88 12.52
N LYS A 19 20.19 -5.73 11.82
CA LYS A 19 19.01 -4.86 11.67
C LYS A 19 17.84 -5.53 10.95
N ASN A 20 18.14 -6.43 10.01
CA ASN A 20 17.14 -7.13 9.22
C ASN A 20 17.35 -8.65 9.22
N MET A 21 17.85 -9.17 10.36
CA MET A 21 18.28 -10.55 10.54
C MET A 21 17.28 -11.57 9.98
N ARG A 22 15.98 -11.35 10.17
CA ARG A 22 14.97 -12.32 9.76
C ARG A 22 14.81 -12.46 8.24
N ASN A 23 14.56 -11.36 7.53
CA ASN A 23 14.41 -11.42 6.07
C ASN A 23 15.72 -11.82 5.41
N PHE A 24 16.84 -11.40 6.00
CA PHE A 24 18.15 -11.85 5.59
C PHE A 24 18.29 -13.38 5.69
N LEU A 25 17.91 -14.00 6.81
CA LEU A 25 17.96 -15.46 6.97
C LEU A 25 17.05 -16.19 5.98
N ASP A 26 15.85 -15.66 5.69
CA ASP A 26 14.96 -16.23 4.67
C ASP A 26 15.59 -16.15 3.26
N LEU A 27 16.27 -15.05 2.92
CA LEU A 27 16.97 -14.90 1.63
C LEU A 27 18.19 -15.82 1.52
N VAL A 28 18.96 -15.95 2.60
CA VAL A 28 20.13 -16.84 2.66
C VAL A 28 19.71 -18.30 2.52
N GLU A 29 18.60 -18.70 3.15
CA GLU A 29 18.06 -20.04 3.01
C GLU A 29 17.71 -20.36 1.54
N ILE A 30 17.08 -19.44 0.82
CA ILE A 30 16.79 -19.59 -0.61
C ILE A 30 18.10 -19.74 -1.42
N ASP A 31 19.09 -18.87 -1.20
CA ASP A 31 20.40 -18.96 -1.90
C ASP A 31 21.11 -20.29 -1.62
N PHE A 32 21.07 -20.78 -0.38
CA PHE A 32 21.69 -22.04 -0.01
C PHE A 32 21.01 -23.24 -0.68
N VAL A 33 19.68 -23.23 -0.77
CA VAL A 33 18.91 -24.24 -1.51
C VAL A 33 19.23 -24.17 -3.01
N GLU A 34 19.27 -22.97 -3.59
CA GLU A 34 19.60 -22.77 -5.02
C GLU A 34 21.03 -23.22 -5.35
N ARG A 35 21.96 -23.09 -4.39
CA ARG A 35 23.34 -23.58 -4.51
C ARG A 35 23.49 -25.07 -4.21
N GLY A 36 22.43 -25.74 -3.78
CA GLY A 36 22.45 -27.18 -3.44
C GLY A 36 23.30 -27.51 -2.22
N LEU A 37 23.44 -26.57 -1.28
CA LEU A 37 24.16 -26.81 -0.02
C LEU A 37 23.33 -27.69 0.90
N GLU A 38 23.99 -28.60 1.63
CA GLU A 38 23.31 -29.40 2.64
C GLU A 38 23.03 -28.56 3.89
N ALA A 39 21.87 -28.73 4.52
CA ALA A 39 21.45 -27.94 5.70
C ALA A 39 22.50 -27.89 6.82
N ARG A 40 23.25 -28.97 7.03
CA ARG A 40 24.34 -29.04 8.02
C ARG A 40 25.51 -28.08 7.76
N GLN A 41 25.64 -27.58 6.52
CA GLN A 41 26.69 -26.65 6.09
C GLN A 41 26.23 -25.20 6.17
N TRP A 42 24.92 -24.94 6.24
CA TRP A 42 24.34 -23.60 6.16
C TRP A 42 24.84 -22.69 7.27
N GLY A 43 24.93 -23.18 8.50
CA GLY A 43 25.42 -22.38 9.62
C GLY A 43 26.88 -21.95 9.47
N GLU A 44 27.73 -22.77 8.86
CA GLU A 44 29.13 -22.43 8.56
C GLU A 44 29.28 -21.50 7.35
N GLU A 45 28.39 -21.61 6.36
CA GLU A 45 28.35 -20.74 5.20
C GLU A 45 27.79 -19.35 5.55
N LEU A 46 26.88 -19.27 6.53
CA LEU A 46 26.23 -18.05 6.98
C LEU A 46 27.24 -16.94 7.36
N LYS A 47 28.36 -17.30 8.00
CA LYS A 47 29.38 -16.33 8.43
C LYS A 47 29.91 -15.43 7.32
N ARG A 48 29.86 -15.89 6.06
CA ARG A 48 30.31 -15.13 4.88
C ARG A 48 29.42 -13.93 4.56
N TYR A 49 28.22 -13.90 5.13
CA TYR A 49 27.19 -12.89 4.88
C TYR A 49 26.93 -12.01 6.11
N LEU A 50 27.59 -12.28 7.24
CA LEU A 50 27.42 -11.51 8.48
C LEU A 50 28.51 -10.44 8.62
N THR A 51 28.16 -9.32 9.24
CA THR A 51 29.09 -8.26 9.64
C THR A 51 28.71 -7.68 11.00
N GLY A 52 29.59 -6.86 11.59
CA GLY A 52 29.35 -6.19 12.88
C GLY A 52 28.85 -7.13 13.99
N ASP A 53 27.85 -6.66 14.75
CA ASP A 53 27.31 -7.37 15.91
C ASP A 53 26.80 -8.78 15.57
N ALA A 54 26.23 -8.97 14.37
CA ALA A 54 25.75 -10.26 13.92
C ALA A 54 26.87 -11.28 13.74
N LEU A 55 28.01 -10.86 13.18
CA LEU A 55 29.19 -11.72 13.05
C LEU A 55 29.80 -12.03 14.43
N ASP A 56 29.88 -11.04 15.31
CA ASP A 56 30.38 -11.22 16.67
C ASP A 56 29.54 -12.22 17.47
N TYR A 57 28.20 -12.16 17.31
CA TYR A 57 27.31 -13.12 17.96
C TYR A 57 27.40 -14.52 17.36
N TRP A 58 27.57 -14.64 16.04
CA TRP A 58 27.82 -15.94 15.40
C TRP A 58 29.10 -16.59 15.92
N LEU A 59 30.18 -15.82 16.09
CA LEU A 59 31.43 -16.29 16.71
C LEU A 59 31.21 -16.76 18.15
N TYR A 60 30.44 -15.99 18.94
CA TYR A 60 30.06 -16.39 20.29
C TYR A 60 29.30 -17.74 20.34
N LEU A 61 28.36 -17.98 19.42
CA LEU A 61 27.62 -19.24 19.35
C LEU A 61 28.56 -20.42 19.03
N ARG A 62 29.50 -20.21 18.10
CA ARG A 62 30.51 -21.22 17.77
C ARG A 62 31.38 -21.56 18.98
N ASP A 63 31.86 -20.55 19.68
CA ASP A 63 32.80 -20.70 20.79
C ASP A 63 32.13 -21.29 22.05
N THR A 64 30.81 -21.12 22.20
CA THR A 64 30.02 -21.73 23.28
C THR A 64 29.54 -23.15 22.97
N GLY A 65 29.93 -23.71 21.82
CA GLY A 65 29.61 -25.09 21.44
C GLY A 65 28.16 -25.30 21.00
N VAL A 66 27.42 -24.24 20.68
CA VAL A 66 26.09 -24.36 20.08
C VAL A 66 26.25 -25.00 18.70
N SER A 67 25.42 -26.00 18.41
CA SER A 67 25.49 -26.70 17.13
C SER A 67 25.09 -25.78 15.99
N LEU A 68 26.05 -25.45 15.12
CA LEU A 68 25.81 -24.68 13.89
C LEU A 68 25.22 -25.54 12.75
N THR A 69 25.09 -26.85 12.96
CA THR A 69 24.54 -27.78 11.95
C THR A 69 23.02 -27.88 12.00
N ASP A 70 22.41 -27.46 13.10
CA ASP A 70 20.97 -27.34 13.25
C ASP A 70 20.54 -25.93 12.82
N TRP A 71 20.12 -25.82 11.56
CA TRP A 71 19.74 -24.54 10.96
C TRP A 71 18.59 -23.87 11.71
N GLU A 72 17.54 -24.62 12.05
CA GLU A 72 16.37 -24.07 12.74
C GLU A 72 16.75 -23.53 14.12
N HIS A 73 17.59 -24.26 14.86
CA HIS A 73 18.09 -23.79 16.14
C HIS A 73 18.94 -22.52 16.01
N LEU A 74 19.86 -22.48 15.05
CA LEU A 74 20.70 -21.31 14.78
C LEU A 74 19.86 -20.08 14.38
N ARG A 75 18.86 -20.28 13.53
CA ARG A 75 17.92 -19.26 13.08
C ARG A 75 17.15 -18.67 14.26
N GLN A 76 16.69 -19.51 15.19
CA GLN A 76 16.02 -19.09 16.41
C GLN A 76 16.92 -18.26 17.32
N GLN A 77 18.18 -18.67 17.53
CA GLN A 77 19.13 -17.92 18.36
C GLN A 77 19.43 -16.53 17.79
N LEU A 78 19.73 -16.46 16.49
CA LEU A 78 19.97 -15.19 15.80
C LEU A 78 18.74 -14.28 15.83
N CYS A 79 17.55 -14.82 15.59
CA CYS A 79 16.33 -14.05 15.71
C CYS A 79 16.07 -13.60 17.15
N ALA A 80 16.30 -14.44 18.15
CA ALA A 80 16.12 -14.06 19.56
C ALA A 80 17.05 -12.90 19.97
N ARG A 81 18.26 -12.84 19.40
CA ARG A 81 19.24 -11.80 19.69
C ARG A 81 18.97 -10.49 18.94
N PHE A 82 18.60 -10.58 17.67
CA PHE A 82 18.57 -9.42 16.77
C PHE A 82 17.17 -8.96 16.36
N CYS A 83 16.15 -9.82 16.45
CA CYS A 83 14.77 -9.41 16.21
C CYS A 83 14.23 -8.72 17.46
N THR A 84 14.37 -7.40 17.54
CA THR A 84 13.96 -6.60 18.70
C THR A 84 12.45 -6.45 18.85
N ILE A 85 11.67 -6.77 17.80
CA ILE A 85 10.22 -6.59 17.82
C ILE A 85 9.54 -7.86 18.34
N THR A 86 9.13 -7.84 19.62
CA THR A 86 8.30 -8.91 20.20
C THR A 86 6.95 -9.02 19.50
N LYS A 87 6.27 -10.16 19.65
CA LYS A 87 4.91 -10.36 19.11
C LYS A 87 3.94 -9.30 19.61
N GLU A 88 4.06 -8.92 20.88
CA GLU A 88 3.26 -7.90 21.55
C GLU A 88 3.55 -6.50 20.97
N ARG A 89 4.82 -6.17 20.73
CA ARG A 89 5.19 -4.91 20.07
C ARG A 89 4.72 -4.86 18.62
N MET A 90 4.81 -5.98 17.90
CA MET A 90 4.27 -6.10 16.54
C MET A 90 2.76 -5.88 16.51
N LYS A 91 2.00 -6.48 17.42
CA LYS A 91 0.55 -6.23 17.56
C LYS A 91 0.25 -4.75 17.80
N LEU A 92 1.04 -4.09 18.65
CA LEU A 92 0.89 -2.66 18.93
C LEU A 92 1.16 -1.81 17.67
N MET A 93 2.24 -2.09 16.94
CA MET A 93 2.55 -1.40 15.68
C MET A 93 1.47 -1.63 14.62
N ILE A 94 0.91 -2.84 14.55
CA ILE A 94 -0.22 -3.15 13.68
C ILE A 94 -1.43 -2.31 14.11
N ALA A 95 -1.80 -2.29 15.39
CA ALA A 95 -2.90 -1.47 15.92
C ALA A 95 -2.71 0.04 15.65
N GLU A 96 -1.47 0.53 15.67
CA GLU A 96 -1.10 1.91 15.32
C GLU A 96 -1.17 2.19 13.80
N ASN A 97 -1.14 1.15 12.96
CA ASN A 97 -1.36 1.26 11.51
C ASN A 97 -2.85 1.47 11.21
N VAL A 98 -3.39 2.61 11.62
CA VAL A 98 -4.79 2.97 11.38
C VAL A 98 -5.00 3.25 9.88
N TRP A 99 -6.18 2.90 9.38
CA TRP A 99 -6.64 3.26 8.04
C TRP A 99 -6.70 4.78 7.85
N ARG A 100 -6.11 5.30 6.77
CA ARG A 100 -6.07 6.73 6.43
C ARG A 100 -6.67 7.07 5.07
N GLY A 101 -7.45 6.16 4.49
CA GLY A 101 -8.08 6.35 3.18
C GLY A 101 -7.23 5.95 1.97
N ASP A 102 -5.97 5.58 2.17
CA ASP A 102 -5.07 5.09 1.12
C ASP A 102 -4.73 3.61 1.37
N HIS A 103 -5.21 2.74 0.49
CA HIS A 103 -4.99 1.30 0.57
C HIS A 103 -3.52 0.93 0.33
N ASN A 104 -2.86 1.54 -0.65
CA ASN A 104 -1.46 1.24 -0.96
C ASN A 104 -0.56 1.63 0.20
N ALA A 105 -0.78 2.82 0.77
CA ALA A 105 -0.03 3.26 1.94
C ALA A 105 -0.33 2.40 3.17
N TYR A 106 -1.57 1.97 3.37
CA TYR A 106 -1.94 1.08 4.47
C TYR A 106 -1.25 -0.29 4.36
N SER A 107 -1.36 -0.93 3.19
CA SER A 107 -0.76 -2.25 2.93
C SER A 107 0.76 -2.18 2.97
N ALA A 108 1.38 -1.12 2.46
CA ALA A 108 2.83 -0.92 2.52
C ALA A 108 3.35 -0.78 3.96
N ARG A 109 2.65 0.00 4.82
CA ARG A 109 2.99 0.10 6.25
C ARG A 109 2.81 -1.23 6.96
N PHE A 110 1.74 -1.97 6.66
CA PHE A 110 1.53 -3.30 7.21
C PHE A 110 2.65 -4.26 6.82
N ALA A 111 3.03 -4.27 5.53
CA ALA A 111 4.14 -5.06 5.03
C ALA A 111 5.45 -4.74 5.76
N ALA A 112 5.76 -3.45 5.95
CA ALA A 112 6.95 -3.02 6.69
C ALA A 112 6.97 -3.54 8.13
N ILE A 113 5.81 -3.58 8.81
CA ILE A 113 5.69 -4.14 10.16
C ILE A 113 5.90 -5.66 10.15
N VAL A 114 5.34 -6.36 9.16
CA VAL A 114 5.53 -7.83 8.99
C VAL A 114 6.99 -8.17 8.74
N VAL A 115 7.66 -7.40 7.88
CA VAL A 115 9.09 -7.53 7.56
C VAL A 115 9.95 -7.34 8.81
N GLN A 116 9.64 -6.36 9.66
CA GLN A 116 10.42 -6.09 10.87
C GLN A 116 10.03 -6.98 12.07
N GLY A 117 8.88 -7.65 12.01
CA GLY A 117 8.27 -8.38 13.11
C GLY A 117 8.70 -9.84 13.25
N VAL A 118 8.28 -10.48 14.35
CA VAL A 118 8.45 -11.93 14.60
C VAL A 118 7.52 -12.78 13.74
N SER A 119 7.81 -14.09 13.66
CA SER A 119 7.00 -15.01 12.86
C SER A 119 5.61 -15.16 13.46
N ILE A 120 4.61 -14.85 12.65
CA ILE A 120 3.20 -15.01 12.97
C ILE A 120 2.59 -15.84 11.85
N ALA A 121 1.72 -16.77 12.22
CA ALA A 121 1.04 -17.62 11.27
C ALA A 121 0.26 -16.77 10.23
N PRO A 122 0.24 -17.16 8.94
CA PRO A 122 -0.39 -16.36 7.89
C PRO A 122 -1.86 -16.00 8.15
N ASP A 123 -2.61 -16.91 8.76
CA ASP A 123 -4.02 -16.73 9.16
C ASP A 123 -4.18 -15.65 10.24
N LEU A 124 -3.26 -15.59 11.20
CA LEU A 124 -3.22 -14.55 12.22
C LEU A 124 -2.86 -13.18 11.62
N LEU A 125 -1.89 -13.14 10.69
CA LEU A 125 -1.54 -11.91 9.97
C LEU A 125 -2.72 -11.39 9.14
N LEU A 126 -3.42 -12.28 8.43
CA LEU A 126 -4.66 -11.97 7.73
C LEU A 126 -5.72 -11.41 8.69
N GLY A 127 -5.91 -12.07 9.83
CA GLY A 127 -6.84 -11.61 10.87
C GLY A 127 -6.52 -10.20 11.36
N TYR A 128 -5.25 -9.91 11.67
CA TYR A 128 -4.83 -8.58 12.10
C TYR A 128 -4.95 -7.53 10.99
N TYR A 129 -4.64 -7.89 9.76
CA TYR A 129 -4.78 -7.00 8.60
C TYR A 129 -6.24 -6.57 8.40
N LEU A 130 -7.17 -7.52 8.47
CA LEU A 130 -8.60 -7.27 8.28
C LEU A 130 -9.23 -6.54 9.48
N ALA A 131 -8.80 -6.85 10.70
CA ALA A 131 -9.35 -6.25 11.92
C ALA A 131 -9.11 -4.74 12.03
N ASN A 132 -8.07 -4.22 11.37
CA ASN A 132 -7.71 -2.81 11.40
C ASN A 132 -8.32 -1.98 10.26
N LEU A 133 -9.09 -2.61 9.37
CA LEU A 133 -9.86 -1.90 8.37
C LEU A 133 -11.19 -1.41 8.96
N PRO A 134 -11.70 -0.25 8.52
CA PRO A 134 -13.07 0.15 8.82
C PRO A 134 -14.05 -0.94 8.38
N LEU A 135 -15.14 -1.11 9.13
CA LEU A 135 -16.11 -2.18 8.92
C LEU A 135 -16.71 -2.18 7.51
N GLU A 136 -16.88 -0.98 6.93
CA GLU A 136 -17.38 -0.77 5.58
C GLU A 136 -16.42 -1.38 4.55
N ILE A 137 -15.13 -1.08 4.68
CA ILE A 137 -14.08 -1.59 3.80
C ILE A 137 -13.92 -3.11 3.99
N TYR A 138 -13.93 -3.58 5.24
CA TYR A 138 -13.90 -5.01 5.55
C TYR A 138 -15.05 -5.76 4.85
N ARG A 139 -16.29 -5.24 4.94
CA ARG A 139 -17.46 -5.86 4.31
C ARG A 139 -17.36 -5.86 2.80
N GLU A 140 -16.84 -4.78 2.22
CA GLU A 140 -16.68 -4.65 0.78
C GLU A 140 -15.68 -5.68 0.25
N ILE A 141 -14.47 -5.75 0.82
CA ILE A 141 -13.43 -6.66 0.33
C ILE A 141 -13.79 -8.14 0.58
N THR A 142 -14.45 -8.44 1.69
CA THR A 142 -14.88 -9.81 2.03
C THR A 142 -16.22 -10.19 1.38
N ARG A 143 -16.90 -9.27 0.67
CA ARG A 143 -18.26 -9.44 0.17
C ARG A 143 -19.21 -9.98 1.25
N GLY A 144 -19.20 -9.32 2.41
CA GLY A 144 -19.98 -9.71 3.58
C GLY A 144 -19.54 -11.04 4.21
N GLY A 145 -18.25 -11.38 4.12
CA GLY A 145 -17.67 -12.62 4.69
C GLY A 145 -17.74 -13.86 3.79
N THR A 146 -18.24 -13.73 2.56
CA THR A 146 -18.33 -14.86 1.61
C THR A 146 -17.00 -15.12 0.89
N ARG A 147 -16.19 -14.08 0.70
CA ARG A 147 -14.85 -14.19 0.14
C ARG A 147 -13.84 -14.48 1.24
N LYS A 148 -13.08 -15.55 1.05
CA LYS A 148 -11.93 -15.89 1.90
C LYS A 148 -10.64 -15.53 1.19
N PHE A 149 -9.61 -15.23 1.98
CA PHE A 149 -8.26 -14.94 1.52
C PHE A 149 -7.31 -15.99 2.09
N ALA A 150 -6.32 -16.40 1.31
CA ALA A 150 -5.27 -17.31 1.77
C ALA A 150 -4.29 -16.61 2.73
N ASP A 151 -3.97 -15.35 2.44
CA ASP A 151 -3.07 -14.52 3.23
C ASP A 151 -3.43 -13.03 3.14
N TRP A 152 -2.68 -12.21 3.88
CA TRP A 152 -2.90 -10.76 3.91
C TRP A 152 -2.50 -10.07 2.60
N GLN A 153 -1.59 -10.65 1.80
CA GLN A 153 -1.22 -10.10 0.49
C GLN A 153 -2.36 -10.23 -0.52
N GLU A 154 -3.08 -11.35 -0.53
CA GLU A 154 -4.28 -11.53 -1.35
C GLU A 154 -5.38 -10.55 -0.94
N ALA A 155 -5.57 -10.35 0.37
CA ALA A 155 -6.49 -9.35 0.89
C ALA A 155 -6.08 -7.91 0.49
N ALA A 156 -4.78 -7.60 0.48
CA ALA A 156 -4.25 -6.31 0.03
C ALA A 156 -4.46 -6.10 -1.48
N ALA A 157 -4.22 -7.12 -2.31
CA ALA A 157 -4.50 -7.07 -3.73
C ALA A 157 -6.00 -6.86 -4.00
N ALA A 158 -6.85 -7.57 -3.27
CA ALA A 158 -8.29 -7.38 -3.36
C ALA A 158 -8.70 -5.95 -2.98
N LEU A 159 -8.16 -5.41 -1.88
CA LEU A 159 -8.39 -4.04 -1.46
C LEU A 159 -7.97 -3.01 -2.52
N ALA A 160 -6.86 -3.23 -3.22
CA ALA A 160 -6.45 -2.40 -4.34
C ALA A 160 -7.41 -2.49 -5.53
N THR A 161 -7.96 -3.67 -5.82
CA THR A 161 -8.95 -3.84 -6.91
C THR A 161 -10.32 -3.24 -6.59
N THR A 162 -10.68 -3.11 -5.32
CA THR A 162 -11.92 -2.45 -4.89
C THR A 162 -11.97 -0.98 -5.30
N GLU A 163 -10.82 -0.36 -5.60
CA GLU A 163 -10.75 1.04 -6.04
C GLU A 163 -10.99 1.23 -7.55
N ALA A 164 -10.83 0.18 -8.37
CA ALA A 164 -10.97 0.31 -9.83
C ALA A 164 -12.32 0.93 -10.28
N PRO A 165 -13.46 0.70 -9.58
CA PRO A 165 -14.72 1.37 -9.88
C PRO A 165 -14.86 2.81 -9.31
N TRP A 166 -14.04 3.23 -8.35
CA TRP A 166 -14.28 4.46 -7.56
C TRP A 166 -13.25 5.58 -7.77
N ARG A 167 -12.12 5.33 -8.45
CA ARG A 167 -11.13 6.39 -8.73
C ARG A 167 -11.74 7.56 -9.50
N ASP A 168 -12.52 7.27 -10.53
CA ASP A 168 -13.20 8.28 -11.33
C ASP A 168 -14.19 9.08 -10.48
N SER A 169 -14.94 8.42 -9.59
CA SER A 169 -15.86 9.07 -8.65
C SER A 169 -15.16 9.91 -7.58
N LEU A 170 -13.96 9.51 -7.13
CA LEU A 170 -13.14 10.27 -6.18
C LEU A 170 -12.54 11.52 -6.83
N GLU A 171 -12.09 11.42 -8.07
CA GLU A 171 -11.64 12.58 -8.86
C GLU A 171 -12.78 13.55 -9.15
N GLU A 172 -13.95 13.03 -9.49
CA GLU A 172 -15.16 13.82 -9.70
C GLU A 172 -15.59 14.53 -8.41
N ARG A 173 -15.60 13.83 -7.27
CA ARG A 173 -15.85 14.44 -5.96
C ARG A 173 -14.84 15.53 -5.62
N ARG A 174 -13.54 15.30 -5.86
CA ARG A 174 -12.48 16.31 -5.64
C ARG A 174 -12.65 17.51 -6.57
N ARG A 175 -13.10 17.29 -7.80
CA ARG A 175 -13.45 18.36 -8.74
C ARG A 175 -14.59 19.21 -8.18
N PHE A 176 -15.66 18.60 -7.70
CA PHE A 176 -16.78 19.31 -7.07
C PHE A 176 -16.38 20.02 -5.77
N GLN A 177 -15.50 19.43 -4.95
CA GLN A 177 -14.97 20.11 -3.76
C GLN A 177 -14.17 21.36 -4.12
N ARG A 178 -13.30 21.29 -5.14
CA ARG A 178 -12.56 22.45 -5.64
C ARG A 178 -13.49 23.53 -6.20
N ASP A 179 -14.52 23.14 -6.96
CA ASP A 179 -15.50 24.10 -7.47
C ASP A 179 -16.28 24.81 -6.36
N LEU A 180 -16.64 24.08 -5.29
CA LEU A 180 -17.26 24.66 -4.09
C LEU A 180 -16.31 25.59 -3.33
N GLU A 181 -15.03 25.26 -3.22
CA GLU A 181 -14.02 26.13 -2.62
C GLU A 181 -13.78 27.38 -3.46
N ASP A 182 -13.64 27.25 -4.78
CA ASP A 182 -13.50 28.37 -5.72
C ASP A 182 -14.74 29.27 -5.70
N ALA A 183 -15.95 28.71 -5.59
CA ALA A 183 -17.17 29.47 -5.40
C ALA A 183 -17.15 30.28 -4.09
N LYS A 184 -16.70 29.67 -2.98
CA LYS A 184 -16.53 30.36 -1.70
C LYS A 184 -15.49 31.48 -1.79
N CYS A 185 -14.34 31.23 -2.43
CA CYS A 185 -13.30 32.25 -2.63
C CYS A 185 -13.80 33.40 -3.52
N ARG A 186 -14.47 33.11 -4.64
CA ARG A 186 -15.08 34.13 -5.52
C ARG A 186 -16.11 34.97 -4.78
N TRP A 187 -16.94 34.35 -3.94
CA TRP A 187 -17.93 35.06 -3.13
C TRP A 187 -17.27 35.97 -2.09
N ALA A 188 -16.23 35.48 -1.39
CA ALA A 188 -15.48 36.25 -0.40
C ALA A 188 -14.74 37.46 -0.99
N HIS A 189 -14.36 37.42 -2.26
CA HIS A 189 -13.70 38.51 -2.98
C HIS A 189 -14.66 39.42 -3.78
N GLY A 190 -15.95 39.44 -3.44
CA GLY A 190 -16.96 40.36 -4.01
C GLY A 190 -17.80 39.76 -5.14
N GLY A 191 -18.21 38.49 -4.98
CA GLY A 191 -18.85 37.68 -6.01
C GLY A 191 -20.02 38.36 -6.73
N ARG A 192 -19.91 38.49 -8.06
CA ARG A 192 -21.02 38.77 -8.97
C ARG A 192 -21.19 37.57 -9.89
N GLU A 193 -22.40 37.06 -10.02
CA GLU A 193 -22.72 36.03 -11.02
C GLU A 193 -22.36 36.57 -12.43
N PRO A 194 -21.55 35.86 -13.23
CA PRO A 194 -21.36 36.20 -14.62
C PRO A 194 -22.56 35.67 -15.41
N GLY A 195 -23.67 36.39 -15.39
CA GLY A 195 -24.81 35.99 -16.23
C GLY A 195 -26.17 36.57 -15.88
N LEU A 196 -26.32 37.89 -15.84
CA LEU A 196 -27.62 38.55 -16.06
C LEU A 196 -27.47 40.06 -16.37
N GLN A 197 -26.45 40.42 -17.15
CA GLN A 197 -26.30 41.78 -17.70
C GLN A 197 -26.17 41.71 -19.22
N ARG A 198 -27.25 41.29 -19.90
CA ARG A 198 -27.46 41.63 -21.31
C ARG A 198 -28.92 41.52 -21.78
N ALA A 199 -29.86 41.94 -20.94
CA ALA A 199 -31.27 42.09 -21.33
C ALA A 199 -31.86 43.36 -20.72
N ARG A 200 -31.26 44.52 -20.99
CA ARG A 200 -31.87 45.82 -20.68
C ARG A 200 -31.24 46.95 -21.49
N GLU A 201 -31.11 46.76 -22.79
CA GLU A 201 -30.70 47.83 -23.72
C GLU A 201 -31.13 47.49 -25.15
N THR A 202 -32.34 46.97 -25.34
CA THR A 202 -32.99 46.81 -26.64
C THR A 202 -34.51 46.84 -26.47
N ASP A 203 -35.03 47.89 -25.83
CA ASP A 203 -36.49 48.10 -25.77
C ASP A 203 -36.81 49.61 -25.89
N GLY A 204 -36.17 50.25 -26.86
CA GLY A 204 -36.32 51.68 -27.15
C GLY A 204 -36.28 52.03 -28.64
N MET A 205 -36.36 51.04 -29.54
CA MET A 205 -36.24 51.31 -30.98
C MET A 205 -37.10 50.38 -31.85
N THR A 206 -38.39 50.24 -31.48
CA THR A 206 -39.40 49.64 -32.38
C THR A 206 -40.73 50.40 -32.28
N LEU A 207 -40.69 51.73 -32.34
CA LEU A 207 -41.89 52.57 -32.54
C LEU A 207 -41.58 53.64 -33.59
N ARG A 208 -41.39 53.19 -34.83
CA ARG A 208 -41.57 53.98 -36.06
C ARG A 208 -41.41 53.03 -37.22
N ASN A 209 -42.54 52.52 -37.71
CA ASN A 209 -42.82 52.16 -39.10
C ASN A 209 -44.02 51.20 -39.14
N HIS A 210 -45.21 51.73 -38.84
CA HIS A 210 -46.48 51.24 -39.40
C HIS A 210 -47.50 52.36 -39.28
N ALA A 211 -47.36 53.34 -40.17
CA ALA A 211 -48.44 54.19 -40.62
C ALA A 211 -48.24 54.37 -42.12
N VAL A 212 -49.36 54.37 -42.86
CA VAL A 212 -49.54 54.62 -44.30
C VAL A 212 -50.00 53.38 -45.11
N THR A 213 -51.13 53.61 -45.78
CA THR A 213 -51.94 52.77 -46.69
C THR A 213 -52.83 51.70 -46.04
N SER A 214 -54.15 51.64 -46.21
CA SER A 214 -55.17 52.49 -46.85
C SER A 214 -56.52 51.97 -46.34
N ALA A 215 -57.42 52.85 -45.93
CA ALA A 215 -58.83 52.52 -45.73
C ALA A 215 -59.67 53.77 -46.04
N GLU A 216 -59.99 53.96 -47.32
CA GLU A 216 -61.04 54.86 -47.79
C GLU A 216 -61.43 54.47 -49.22
N GLU A 217 -62.63 53.89 -49.34
CA GLU A 217 -63.57 53.84 -50.49
C GLU A 217 -64.64 52.81 -50.07
N GLY A 218 -65.92 53.10 -49.82
CA GLY A 218 -66.79 54.17 -50.27
C GLY A 218 -67.94 53.58 -51.09
N GLY A 219 -69.17 53.58 -50.56
CA GLY A 219 -70.43 53.30 -51.28
C GLY A 219 -71.34 52.31 -50.54
N ILE A 220 -72.63 52.55 -50.29
CA ILE A 220 -73.60 53.61 -50.64
C ILE A 220 -74.55 53.73 -49.44
#